data_AF-A0A429BCA4-F1
#
_entry.id   AF-A0A429BCA4-F1
#
_cell.length_a   1.000
_cell.length_b   1.000
_cell.length_c   1.000
_cell.angle_alpha   90.00
_cell.angle_beta   90.00
_cell.angle_gamma   90.00
#
_symmetry.space_group_name_H-M   'P 1'
#
loop_
_entity.id
_entity.type
_entity.pdbx_description
1 polymer ?
#
loop_
_entity_poly.entity_id
_entity_poly.type
_entity_poly.pdbx_seq_one_letter_code
_entity_poly.pdbx_strand_id
1 'polypeptide(L)'
;MITDDVPFDELAGSWDEIREEYYDLRNDAYDRTVLDCAARLAEVPGGKSAFVWTIGLLMMAPYVAGAPGDGVVSAARSALEAADGALRDRPCGHETHPYQEHEPEFDEDLGRQLCGLYDSDAAWHENHPREQWLCPRNVAGLARIALDIIEPGSATDVPPRLPVGAQDTIESLSALLHGYPEPGTDIEAEIGIHAEELRSAEPADRPGRLLVVMAVAWYAASDFVRNPAVLDDLISALETTLPHYADARCTHDRHPAPPRSGPNAAALGIKLSSPAGRALHERDRTRTDPLDQLLCPVALTEITNDAMRASVGRREELH
;
A
#
# COMPACT_ATOMS: atom_id res chain seq x y z
N MET A 1 26.54 -9.85 -14.02
CA MET A 1 27.79 -10.41 -13.48
C MET A 1 28.41 -9.33 -12.61
N ILE A 2 27.84 -9.13 -11.42
CA ILE A 2 28.42 -8.25 -10.40
C ILE A 2 29.48 -9.09 -9.71
N THR A 3 30.73 -8.70 -9.91
CA THR A 3 31.94 -9.33 -9.36
C THR A 3 31.95 -9.30 -7.83
N ASP A 4 32.62 -10.27 -7.21
CA ASP A 4 32.81 -10.47 -5.76
C ASP A 4 33.50 -9.30 -4.98
N ASP A 5 33.52 -8.07 -5.52
CA ASP A 5 34.30 -6.94 -5.02
C ASP A 5 33.47 -5.70 -4.60
N VAL A 6 32.13 -5.76 -4.62
CA VAL A 6 31.31 -4.65 -4.09
C VAL A 6 31.22 -4.80 -2.57
N PRO A 7 31.68 -3.80 -1.79
CA PRO A 7 31.47 -3.76 -0.35
C PRO A 7 29.99 -3.95 0.02
N PHE A 8 29.72 -4.70 1.07
CA PHE A 8 28.33 -5.06 1.42
C PHE A 8 27.47 -3.85 1.78
N ASP A 9 28.08 -2.81 2.34
CA ASP A 9 27.47 -1.52 2.61
C ASP A 9 27.09 -0.77 1.33
N GLU A 10 27.89 -0.85 0.27
CA GLU A 10 27.51 -0.30 -1.05
C GLU A 10 26.32 -1.06 -1.65
N LEU A 11 26.27 -2.39 -1.48
CA LEU A 11 25.14 -3.20 -1.91
C LEU A 11 23.86 -2.83 -1.16
N ALA A 12 23.91 -2.76 0.17
CA ALA A 12 22.77 -2.36 1.00
C ALA A 12 22.31 -0.93 0.68
N GLY A 13 23.26 -0.01 0.45
CA GLY A 13 22.96 1.36 0.03
C GLY A 13 22.23 1.42 -1.31
N SER A 14 22.61 0.57 -2.29
CA SER A 14 21.91 0.52 -3.58
C SER A 14 20.45 0.04 -3.46
N TRP A 15 20.15 -0.87 -2.53
CA TRP A 15 18.78 -1.33 -2.29
C TRP A 15 17.95 -0.28 -1.55
N ASP A 16 18.60 0.50 -0.69
CA ASP A 16 17.97 1.60 0.03
C ASP A 16 17.63 2.75 -0.92
N GLU A 17 18.51 3.07 -1.86
CA GLU A 17 18.24 4.02 -2.94
C GLU A 17 17.00 3.59 -3.75
N ILE A 18 16.92 2.32 -4.16
CA ILE A 18 15.76 1.79 -4.90
C ILE A 18 14.47 1.87 -4.06
N ARG A 19 14.55 1.66 -2.75
CA ARG A 19 13.42 1.82 -1.82
C ARG A 19 12.93 3.27 -1.80
N GLU A 20 13.84 4.23 -1.72
CA GLU A 20 13.53 5.66 -1.64
C GLU A 20 13.05 6.24 -2.97
N GLU A 21 13.65 5.81 -4.07
CA GLU A 21 13.37 6.28 -5.44
C GLU A 21 12.47 5.30 -6.21
N TYR A 22 11.60 4.57 -5.50
CA TYR A 22 10.77 3.52 -6.09
C TYR A 22 9.81 4.02 -7.20
N TYR A 23 9.55 5.32 -7.25
CA TYR A 23 8.75 6.00 -8.27
C TYR A 23 9.49 6.22 -9.60
N ASP A 24 10.80 5.94 -9.70
CA ASP A 24 11.54 5.93 -10.96
C ASP A 24 11.20 4.67 -11.78
N LEU A 25 9.97 4.67 -12.31
CA LEU A 25 9.41 3.54 -13.03
C LEU A 25 10.25 3.19 -14.27
N ARG A 26 10.40 1.89 -14.54
CA ARG A 26 11.15 1.35 -15.69
C ARG A 26 12.63 1.75 -15.73
N ASN A 27 13.25 1.88 -14.57
CA ASN A 27 14.69 2.03 -14.46
C ASN A 27 15.44 0.70 -14.70
N ASP A 28 16.07 0.57 -15.88
CA ASP A 28 16.85 -0.62 -16.28
C ASP A 28 17.96 -1.02 -15.28
N ALA A 29 18.51 -0.05 -14.53
CA ALA A 29 19.52 -0.35 -13.51
C ALA A 29 18.87 -1.01 -12.28
N TYR A 30 17.72 -0.51 -11.85
CA TYR A 30 16.97 -1.08 -10.73
C TYR A 30 16.46 -2.47 -11.08
N ASP A 31 15.92 -2.66 -12.28
CA ASP A 31 15.53 -3.98 -12.80
C ASP A 31 16.69 -5.00 -12.72
N ARG A 32 17.89 -4.61 -13.15
CA ARG A 32 19.08 -5.47 -13.07
C ARG A 32 19.45 -5.81 -11.63
N THR A 33 19.34 -4.86 -10.71
CA THR A 33 19.65 -5.07 -9.28
C THR A 33 18.65 -6.04 -8.65
N VAL A 34 17.35 -5.88 -8.93
CA VAL A 34 16.31 -6.81 -8.46
C VAL A 34 16.55 -8.22 -9.03
N LEU A 35 16.83 -8.33 -10.34
CA LEU A 35 17.07 -9.62 -10.99
C LEU A 35 18.33 -10.33 -10.45
N ASP A 36 19.42 -9.60 -10.16
CA ASP A 36 20.61 -10.18 -9.54
C ASP A 36 20.30 -10.69 -8.13
N CYS A 37 19.58 -9.91 -7.32
CA CYS A 37 19.16 -10.30 -5.99
C CYS A 37 18.24 -11.55 -6.01
N ALA A 38 17.25 -11.57 -6.89
CA ALA A 38 16.35 -12.70 -7.09
C ALA A 38 17.09 -13.96 -7.55
N ALA A 39 18.04 -13.84 -8.48
CA ALA A 39 18.85 -14.97 -8.95
C ALA A 39 19.71 -15.57 -7.84
N ARG A 40 20.34 -14.73 -7.00
CA ARG A 40 21.15 -15.18 -5.86
C ARG A 40 20.32 -15.86 -4.77
N LEU A 41 19.10 -15.37 -4.52
CA LEU A 41 18.17 -16.05 -3.61
C LEU A 41 17.73 -17.41 -4.19
N ALA A 42 17.39 -17.45 -5.47
CA ALA A 42 16.90 -18.65 -6.14
C ALA A 42 17.95 -19.78 -6.24
N GLU A 43 19.24 -19.47 -6.26
CA GLU A 43 20.31 -20.48 -6.29
C GLU A 43 20.32 -21.35 -5.02
N VAL A 44 20.16 -20.72 -3.84
CA VAL A 44 20.17 -21.42 -2.55
C VAL A 44 19.11 -20.83 -1.60
N PRO A 45 17.81 -21.05 -1.86
CA PRO A 45 16.71 -20.36 -1.17
C PRO A 45 16.64 -20.62 0.34
N GLY A 46 17.19 -21.76 0.78
CA GLY A 46 17.30 -22.12 2.20
C GLY A 46 18.73 -22.02 2.75
N GLY A 47 19.63 -21.32 2.06
CA GLY A 47 21.04 -21.20 2.41
C GLY A 47 21.30 -20.25 3.57
N LYS A 48 22.54 -20.23 4.06
CA LYS A 48 22.95 -19.34 5.17
C LYS A 48 22.87 -17.84 4.80
N SER A 49 22.98 -17.51 3.52
CA SER A 49 22.86 -16.15 2.98
C SER A 49 21.45 -15.80 2.52
N ALA A 50 20.45 -16.69 2.67
CA ALA A 50 19.08 -16.41 2.20
C ALA A 50 18.48 -15.15 2.85
N PHE A 51 18.86 -14.85 4.11
CA PHE A 51 18.42 -13.62 4.79
C PHE A 51 18.85 -12.35 4.06
N VAL A 52 20.07 -12.34 3.48
CA VAL A 52 20.62 -11.17 2.76
C VAL A 52 19.72 -10.83 1.58
N TRP A 53 19.49 -11.81 0.72
CA TRP A 53 18.75 -11.59 -0.52
C TRP A 53 17.24 -11.43 -0.27
N THR A 54 16.71 -12.07 0.78
CA THR A 54 15.31 -11.85 1.18
C THR A 54 15.10 -10.43 1.68
N ILE A 55 15.99 -9.91 2.53
CA ILE A 55 15.91 -8.51 3.00
C ILE A 55 16.13 -7.54 1.84
N GLY A 56 17.09 -7.81 0.94
CA GLY A 56 17.28 -6.98 -0.26
C GLY A 56 16.03 -6.92 -1.14
N LEU A 57 15.37 -8.05 -1.40
CA LEU A 57 14.10 -8.07 -2.14
C LEU A 57 12.95 -7.39 -1.37
N LEU A 58 12.93 -7.47 -0.04
CA LEU A 58 11.96 -6.74 0.78
C LEU A 58 12.16 -5.22 0.66
N MET A 59 13.39 -4.73 0.75
CA MET A 59 13.70 -3.31 0.59
C MET A 59 13.28 -2.79 -0.79
N MET A 60 13.53 -3.58 -1.84
CA MET A 60 13.16 -3.20 -3.22
C MET A 60 11.71 -3.55 -3.60
N ALA A 61 10.92 -4.16 -2.70
CA ALA A 61 9.57 -4.60 -3.00
C ALA A 61 8.64 -3.46 -3.48
N PRO A 62 8.71 -2.22 -2.94
CA PRO A 62 7.92 -1.10 -3.45
C PRO A 62 8.15 -0.80 -4.94
N TYR A 63 9.41 -0.82 -5.38
CA TYR A 63 9.76 -0.64 -6.80
C TYR A 63 9.18 -1.78 -7.66
N VAL A 64 9.32 -3.03 -7.19
CA VAL A 64 8.81 -4.20 -7.91
C VAL A 64 7.28 -4.20 -8.02
N ALA A 65 6.58 -3.69 -7.01
CA ALA A 65 5.12 -3.59 -6.98
C ALA A 65 4.55 -2.53 -7.95
N GLY A 66 5.37 -1.56 -8.36
CA GLY A 66 4.98 -0.50 -9.28
C GLY A 66 4.84 -1.01 -10.72
N ALA A 67 5.77 -0.61 -11.58
CA ALA A 67 5.79 -1.01 -12.99
C ALA A 67 7.23 -1.25 -13.48
N PRO A 68 7.92 -2.26 -12.93
CA PRO A 68 9.28 -2.59 -13.36
C PRO A 68 9.28 -3.17 -14.79
N GLY A 69 10.48 -3.42 -15.33
CA GLY A 69 10.64 -4.07 -16.62
C GLY A 69 10.08 -5.50 -16.68
N ASP A 70 9.92 -6.00 -17.90
CA ASP A 70 9.35 -7.33 -18.17
C ASP A 70 10.11 -8.44 -17.42
N GLY A 71 9.37 -9.29 -16.71
CA GLY A 71 9.90 -10.48 -16.02
C GLY A 71 10.44 -10.22 -14.60
N VAL A 72 10.66 -8.97 -14.21
CA VAL A 72 11.20 -8.61 -12.88
C VAL A 72 10.30 -9.09 -11.76
N VAL A 73 9.00 -8.77 -11.84
CA VAL A 73 7.99 -9.22 -10.87
C VAL A 73 8.01 -10.74 -10.74
N SER A 74 7.95 -11.47 -11.86
CA SER A 74 7.90 -12.93 -11.84
C SER A 74 9.15 -13.57 -11.22
N ALA A 75 10.32 -13.00 -11.46
CA ALA A 75 11.59 -13.49 -10.93
C ALA A 75 11.70 -13.26 -9.42
N ALA A 76 11.40 -12.03 -8.95
CA ALA A 76 11.37 -11.70 -7.53
C ALA A 76 10.38 -12.59 -6.78
N ARG A 77 9.15 -12.74 -7.30
CA ARG A 77 8.10 -13.57 -6.68
C ARG A 77 8.54 -15.03 -6.57
N SER A 78 9.05 -15.60 -7.66
CA SER A 78 9.50 -17.00 -7.67
C SER A 78 10.63 -17.25 -6.66
N ALA A 79 11.57 -16.30 -6.51
CA ALA A 79 12.66 -16.41 -5.56
C ALA A 79 12.18 -16.33 -4.10
N LEU A 80 11.26 -15.40 -3.80
CA LEU A 80 10.66 -15.24 -2.47
C LEU A 80 9.80 -16.44 -2.08
N GLU A 81 8.97 -16.95 -2.99
CA GLU A 81 8.18 -18.18 -2.81
C GLU A 81 9.10 -19.39 -2.52
N ALA A 82 10.23 -19.51 -3.25
CA ALA A 82 11.20 -20.57 -3.01
C ALA A 82 11.87 -20.45 -1.64
N ALA A 83 12.23 -19.24 -1.21
CA ALA A 83 12.81 -18.98 0.10
C ALA A 83 11.84 -19.31 1.24
N ASP A 84 10.61 -18.81 1.15
CA ASP A 84 9.54 -19.13 2.09
C ASP A 84 9.31 -20.64 2.18
N GLY A 85 9.11 -21.33 1.05
CA GLY A 85 8.91 -22.78 1.02
C GLY A 85 10.09 -23.57 1.61
N ALA A 86 11.33 -23.11 1.40
CA ALA A 86 12.52 -23.78 1.91
C ALA A 86 12.75 -23.58 3.43
N LEU A 87 12.23 -22.49 4.00
CA LEU A 87 12.57 -22.02 5.35
C LEU A 87 11.41 -22.09 6.35
N ARG A 88 10.16 -21.95 5.90
CA ARG A 88 8.95 -21.81 6.73
C ARG A 88 8.80 -22.94 7.77
N ASP A 89 8.97 -24.19 7.33
CA ASP A 89 8.74 -25.37 8.17
C ASP A 89 9.99 -25.83 8.93
N ARG A 90 11.11 -25.10 8.81
CA ARG A 90 12.32 -25.46 9.55
C ARG A 90 12.10 -25.22 11.06
N PRO A 91 12.54 -26.16 11.91
CA PRO A 91 12.39 -26.01 13.36
C PRO A 91 13.26 -24.87 13.87
N CYS A 92 12.74 -24.11 14.84
CA CYS A 92 13.48 -23.15 15.63
C CYS A 92 12.98 -23.14 17.08
N GLY A 93 13.82 -22.71 18.01
CA GLY A 93 13.48 -22.63 19.44
C GLY A 93 12.85 -21.31 19.88
N HIS A 94 12.60 -20.38 18.95
CA HIS A 94 12.08 -19.05 19.27
C HIS A 94 10.55 -19.05 19.41
N GLU A 95 10.05 -18.39 20.46
CA GLU A 95 8.62 -18.20 20.69
C GLU A 95 8.03 -17.13 19.75
N THR A 96 8.79 -16.06 19.48
CA THR A 96 8.42 -14.95 18.61
C THR A 96 9.46 -14.72 17.52
N HIS A 97 9.07 -13.99 16.47
CA HIS A 97 9.92 -13.70 15.32
C HIS A 97 9.75 -12.22 14.91
N PRO A 98 10.84 -11.50 14.60
CA PRO A 98 10.80 -10.08 14.24
C PRO A 98 9.74 -9.71 13.19
N TYR A 99 9.56 -10.52 12.14
CA TYR A 99 8.57 -10.25 11.09
C TYR A 99 7.12 -10.09 11.60
N GLN A 100 6.78 -10.68 12.75
CA GLN A 100 5.43 -10.64 13.31
C GLN A 100 5.05 -9.25 13.81
N GLU A 101 6.05 -8.45 14.15
CA GLU A 101 5.91 -7.07 14.65
C GLU A 101 6.47 -6.07 13.62
N HIS A 102 6.82 -6.52 12.40
CA HIS A 102 7.47 -5.68 11.41
C HIS A 102 6.46 -4.76 10.69
N GLU A 103 6.35 -3.53 11.20
CA GLU A 103 5.56 -2.45 10.61
C GLU A 103 6.31 -1.74 9.46
N PRO A 104 5.61 -1.07 8.52
CA PRO A 104 6.25 -0.41 7.38
C PRO A 104 7.34 0.62 7.75
N GLU A 105 7.18 1.32 8.87
CA GLU A 105 8.18 2.28 9.37
C GLU A 105 9.54 1.66 9.67
N PHE A 106 9.60 0.34 9.93
CA PHE A 106 10.87 -0.35 10.17
C PHE A 106 11.61 -0.72 8.88
N ASP A 107 11.02 -0.51 7.70
CA ASP A 107 11.70 -0.76 6.43
C ASP A 107 12.90 0.19 6.23
N GLU A 108 12.83 1.42 6.76
CA GLU A 108 13.89 2.43 6.69
C GLU A 108 15.17 1.97 7.43
N ASP A 109 15.03 1.12 8.45
CA ASP A 109 16.15 0.60 9.23
C ASP A 109 16.76 -0.69 8.62
N LEU A 110 16.12 -1.31 7.62
CA LEU A 110 16.53 -2.61 7.08
C LEU A 110 17.95 -2.60 6.51
N GLY A 111 18.37 -1.54 5.82
CA GLY A 111 19.72 -1.43 5.29
C GLY A 111 20.79 -1.45 6.41
N ARG A 112 20.56 -0.66 7.46
CA ARG A 112 21.44 -0.63 8.66
C ARG A 112 21.44 -1.99 9.37
N GLN A 113 20.27 -2.55 9.62
CA GLN A 113 20.11 -3.84 10.28
C GLN A 113 20.81 -4.94 9.50
N LEU A 114 20.69 -4.93 8.18
CA LEU A 114 21.32 -5.92 7.32
C LEU A 114 22.85 -5.87 7.40
N CYS A 115 23.46 -4.68 7.39
CA CYS A 115 24.90 -4.52 7.63
C CYS A 115 25.31 -5.09 9.00
N GLY A 116 24.52 -4.82 10.05
CA GLY A 116 24.76 -5.36 11.39
C GLY A 116 24.53 -6.88 11.52
N LEU A 117 23.72 -7.49 10.64
CA LEU A 117 23.53 -8.94 10.56
C LEU A 117 24.66 -9.62 9.79
N TYR A 118 25.21 -8.95 8.78
CA TYR A 118 26.31 -9.46 7.97
C TYR A 118 27.65 -9.43 8.71
N ASP A 119 27.94 -8.33 9.43
CA ASP A 119 29.10 -8.22 10.31
C ASP A 119 28.78 -8.74 11.72
N SER A 120 29.29 -9.93 12.05
CA SER A 120 29.06 -10.56 13.36
C SER A 120 29.69 -9.80 14.52
N ASP A 121 30.71 -8.98 14.26
CA ASP A 121 31.45 -8.24 15.28
C ASP A 121 30.86 -6.83 15.52
N ALA A 122 29.95 -6.38 14.66
CA ALA A 122 29.27 -5.10 14.82
C ALA A 122 28.44 -5.06 16.11
N ALA A 123 28.26 -3.86 16.66
CA ALA A 123 27.31 -3.65 17.77
C ALA A 123 25.88 -3.94 17.29
N TRP A 124 25.04 -4.51 18.16
CA TRP A 124 23.65 -4.86 17.87
C TRP A 124 22.72 -4.29 18.92
N HIS A 125 21.85 -3.38 18.50
CA HIS A 125 20.97 -2.61 19.38
C HIS A 125 19.49 -2.75 18.99
N GLU A 126 19.13 -3.85 18.33
CA GLU A 126 17.74 -4.14 17.95
C GLU A 126 16.99 -4.85 19.08
N ASN A 127 15.65 -4.77 19.05
CA ASN A 127 14.77 -5.36 20.06
C ASN A 127 14.85 -6.89 20.15
N HIS A 128 15.33 -7.55 19.09
CA HIS A 128 15.52 -8.99 19.01
C HIS A 128 16.99 -9.34 18.77
N PRO A 129 17.51 -10.45 19.34
CA PRO A 129 18.87 -10.89 19.08
C PRO A 129 19.08 -11.30 17.62
N ARG A 130 20.33 -11.24 17.13
CA ARG A 130 20.71 -11.65 15.76
C ARG A 130 20.21 -13.05 15.39
N GLU A 131 20.25 -13.98 16.34
CA GLU A 131 19.80 -15.36 16.15
C GLU A 131 18.31 -15.46 15.78
N GLN A 132 17.47 -14.55 16.29
CA GLN A 132 16.05 -14.47 15.92
C GLN A 132 15.88 -13.85 14.52
N TRP A 133 16.68 -12.85 14.17
CA TRP A 133 16.67 -12.26 12.83
C TRP A 133 17.12 -13.23 11.73
N LEU A 134 18.16 -14.02 12.01
CA LEU A 134 18.70 -15.05 11.12
C LEU A 134 17.91 -16.37 11.16
N CYS A 135 16.89 -16.45 12.02
CA CYS A 135 16.04 -17.64 12.15
C CYS A 135 15.34 -17.94 10.81
N PRO A 136 15.28 -19.21 10.36
CA PRO A 136 14.58 -19.58 9.13
C PRO A 136 13.13 -19.08 9.06
N ARG A 137 12.40 -19.16 10.18
CA ARG A 137 11.01 -18.68 10.25
C ARG A 137 10.90 -17.17 10.10
N ASN A 138 11.89 -16.41 10.58
CA ASN A 138 11.91 -14.96 10.41
C ASN A 138 12.16 -14.61 8.95
N VAL A 139 13.17 -15.22 8.33
CA VAL A 139 13.49 -15.00 6.91
C VAL A 139 12.30 -15.38 6.02
N ALA A 140 11.64 -16.51 6.28
CA ALA A 140 10.41 -16.87 5.57
C ALA A 140 9.28 -15.85 5.75
N GLY A 141 9.11 -15.31 6.97
CA GLY A 141 8.13 -14.25 7.24
C GLY A 141 8.43 -12.95 6.51
N LEU A 142 9.69 -12.51 6.47
CA LEU A 142 10.12 -11.35 5.68
C LEU A 142 9.90 -11.57 4.17
N ALA A 143 10.12 -12.79 3.67
CA ALA A 143 9.80 -13.13 2.29
C ALA A 143 8.30 -12.98 1.99
N ARG A 144 7.44 -13.39 2.93
CA ARG A 144 5.99 -13.22 2.82
C ARG A 144 5.54 -11.75 2.89
N ILE A 145 6.21 -10.93 3.69
CA ILE A 145 5.99 -9.48 3.68
C ILE A 145 6.33 -8.90 2.30
N ALA A 146 7.48 -9.27 1.73
CA ALA A 146 7.87 -8.81 0.39
C ALA A 146 6.88 -9.26 -0.68
N LEU A 147 6.40 -10.50 -0.60
CA LEU A 147 5.34 -11.02 -1.47
C LEU A 147 4.04 -10.22 -1.34
N ASP A 148 3.62 -9.88 -0.10
CA ASP A 148 2.41 -9.08 0.13
C ASP A 148 2.55 -7.64 -0.38
N ILE A 149 3.76 -7.06 -0.37
CA ILE A 149 4.00 -5.74 -0.98
C ILE A 149 3.88 -5.83 -2.52
N ILE A 150 4.51 -6.83 -3.13
CA ILE A 150 4.51 -7.04 -4.60
C ILE A 150 3.12 -7.41 -5.12
N GLU A 151 2.40 -8.25 -4.37
CA GLU A 151 1.07 -8.74 -4.69
C GLU A 151 0.19 -8.65 -3.43
N PRO A 152 -0.47 -7.50 -3.20
CA PRO A 152 -1.30 -7.26 -2.03
C PRO A 152 -2.34 -8.35 -1.77
N GLY A 153 -2.30 -8.92 -0.57
CA GLY A 153 -3.18 -10.02 -0.15
C GLY A 153 -2.65 -11.42 -0.45
N SER A 154 -1.43 -11.55 -0.98
CA SER A 154 -0.80 -12.86 -1.25
C SER A 154 -0.39 -13.60 0.02
N ALA A 155 -0.20 -12.91 1.16
CA ALA A 155 0.12 -13.52 2.44
C ALA A 155 -0.81 -13.05 3.57
N THR A 156 -1.45 -13.98 4.27
CA THR A 156 -2.43 -13.66 5.34
C THR A 156 -1.86 -13.72 6.75
N ASP A 157 -0.64 -14.27 6.92
CA ASP A 157 0.01 -14.50 8.21
C ASP A 157 1.14 -13.51 8.51
N VAL A 158 1.12 -12.36 7.84
CA VAL A 158 2.05 -11.23 8.04
C VAL A 158 1.30 -9.98 8.49
N PRO A 159 1.98 -8.97 9.07
CA PRO A 159 1.39 -7.67 9.29
C PRO A 159 0.85 -7.08 7.97
N PRO A 160 -0.45 -6.70 7.88
CA PRO A 160 -1.02 -6.14 6.68
C PRO A 160 -0.41 -4.77 6.40
N ARG A 161 -0.22 -4.47 5.12
CA ARG A 161 0.35 -3.19 4.67
C ARG A 161 -0.57 -2.52 3.67
N LEU A 162 -0.54 -1.19 3.63
CA LEU A 162 -1.22 -0.49 2.54
C LEU A 162 -0.53 -0.82 1.21
N PRO A 163 -1.27 -0.89 0.10
CA PRO A 163 -0.68 -0.99 -1.22
C PRO A 163 0.34 0.14 -1.47
N VAL A 164 1.37 -0.16 -2.25
CA VAL A 164 2.39 0.84 -2.63
C VAL A 164 1.72 2.03 -3.32
N GLY A 165 2.16 3.25 -2.99
CA GLY A 165 1.58 4.51 -3.45
C GLY A 165 0.26 4.91 -2.77
N ALA A 166 -0.34 4.07 -1.93
CA ALA A 166 -1.55 4.44 -1.20
C ALA A 166 -1.29 5.57 -0.19
N GLN A 167 -0.15 5.55 0.49
CA GLN A 167 0.24 6.62 1.42
C GLN A 167 0.49 7.92 0.66
N ASP A 168 1.22 7.87 -0.47
CA ASP A 168 1.44 9.03 -1.34
C ASP A 168 0.12 9.60 -1.84
N THR A 169 -0.82 8.75 -2.26
CA THR A 169 -2.17 9.18 -2.66
C THR A 169 -2.91 9.87 -1.50
N ILE A 170 -2.78 9.35 -0.27
CA ILE A 170 -3.35 9.98 0.93
C ILE A 170 -2.74 11.37 1.16
N GLU A 171 -1.42 11.51 1.01
CA GLU A 171 -0.70 12.76 1.20
C GLU A 171 -1.04 13.79 0.12
N SER A 172 -1.04 13.39 -1.16
CA SER A 172 -1.43 14.23 -2.29
C SER A 172 -2.89 14.70 -2.18
N LEU A 173 -3.82 13.79 -1.86
CA LEU A 173 -5.22 14.17 -1.62
C LEU A 173 -5.37 15.07 -0.40
N SER A 174 -4.64 14.82 0.67
CA SER A 174 -4.66 15.68 1.86
C SER A 174 -4.23 17.11 1.50
N ALA A 175 -3.11 17.25 0.77
CA ALA A 175 -2.61 18.54 0.31
C ALA A 175 -3.63 19.27 -0.60
N LEU A 176 -4.18 18.57 -1.59
CA LEU A 176 -5.21 19.09 -2.48
C LEU A 176 -6.45 19.56 -1.72
N LEU A 177 -7.00 18.69 -0.86
CA LEU A 177 -8.27 18.93 -0.16
C LEU A 177 -8.16 19.98 0.95
N HIS A 178 -6.94 20.26 1.43
CA HIS A 178 -6.67 21.41 2.28
C HIS A 178 -6.41 22.72 1.49
N GLY A 179 -6.36 22.67 0.16
CA GLY A 179 -6.16 23.83 -0.70
C GLY A 179 -4.71 24.25 -0.91
N TYR A 180 -3.76 23.35 -0.63
CA TYR A 180 -2.33 23.55 -0.90
C TYR A 180 -1.76 22.39 -1.72
N PRO A 181 -2.28 22.13 -2.94
CA PRO A 181 -1.74 21.07 -3.79
C PRO A 181 -0.24 21.31 -4.06
N GLU A 182 0.48 20.22 -4.30
CA GLU A 182 1.90 20.28 -4.58
C GLU A 182 2.20 21.09 -5.86
N PRO A 183 3.40 21.70 -5.96
CA PRO A 183 3.77 22.43 -7.17
C PRO A 183 3.70 21.56 -8.42
N GLY A 184 2.85 21.96 -9.37
CA GLY A 184 2.67 21.24 -10.64
C GLY A 184 1.53 20.23 -10.65
N THR A 185 0.81 20.01 -9.54
CA THR A 185 -0.41 19.19 -9.52
C THR A 185 -1.48 19.78 -10.44
N ASP A 186 -1.93 18.99 -11.41
CA ASP A 186 -3.15 19.27 -12.15
C ASP A 186 -4.35 18.82 -11.30
N ILE A 187 -4.98 19.80 -10.63
CA ILE A 187 -6.11 19.57 -9.71
C ILE A 187 -7.27 18.84 -10.41
N GLU A 188 -7.53 19.16 -11.68
CA GLU A 188 -8.66 18.58 -12.40
C GLU A 188 -8.38 17.13 -12.77
N ALA A 189 -7.15 16.84 -13.23
CA ALA A 189 -6.70 15.49 -13.49
C ALA A 189 -6.70 14.62 -12.22
N GLU A 190 -6.18 15.16 -11.11
CA GLU A 190 -6.12 14.45 -9.81
C GLU A 190 -7.52 14.05 -9.33
N ILE A 191 -8.48 14.97 -9.40
CA ILE A 191 -9.89 14.67 -9.06
C ILE A 191 -10.48 13.64 -10.04
N GLY A 192 -10.20 13.79 -11.34
CA GLY A 192 -10.70 12.91 -12.39
C GLY A 192 -10.24 11.46 -12.24
N ILE A 193 -9.00 11.22 -11.81
CA ILE A 193 -8.45 9.88 -11.55
C ILE A 193 -9.34 9.11 -10.57
N HIS A 194 -9.77 9.73 -9.47
CA HIS A 194 -10.60 9.05 -8.47
C HIS A 194 -12.01 8.73 -8.97
N ALA A 195 -12.57 9.54 -9.88
CA ALA A 195 -13.81 9.20 -10.55
C ALA A 195 -13.64 7.96 -11.45
N GLU A 196 -12.51 7.83 -12.14
CA GLU A 196 -12.18 6.66 -12.94
C GLU A 196 -11.95 5.40 -12.09
N GLU A 197 -11.17 5.52 -11.01
CA GLU A 197 -10.92 4.44 -10.06
C GLU A 197 -12.22 3.91 -9.44
N LEU A 198 -13.18 4.78 -9.11
CA LEU A 198 -14.48 4.33 -8.60
C LEU A 198 -15.25 3.51 -9.64
N ARG A 199 -15.25 3.94 -10.91
CA ARG A 199 -15.94 3.24 -11.99
C ARG A 199 -15.33 1.87 -12.29
N SER A 200 -14.01 1.74 -12.17
CA SER A 200 -13.29 0.48 -12.41
C SER A 200 -13.17 -0.40 -11.17
N ALA A 201 -13.58 0.09 -9.99
CA ALA A 201 -13.43 -0.63 -8.73
C ALA A 201 -14.18 -1.97 -8.70
N GLU A 202 -13.48 -2.99 -8.21
CA GLU A 202 -14.08 -4.26 -7.84
C GLU A 202 -15.13 -4.10 -6.72
N PRO A 203 -16.13 -4.99 -6.63
CA PRO A 203 -17.22 -4.85 -5.66
C PRO A 203 -16.77 -4.69 -4.20
N ALA A 204 -15.67 -5.34 -3.80
CA ALA A 204 -15.15 -5.29 -2.45
C ALA A 204 -14.47 -3.95 -2.10
N ASP A 205 -13.96 -3.23 -3.10
CA ASP A 205 -13.16 -2.01 -2.92
C ASP A 205 -13.96 -0.74 -3.20
N ARG A 206 -15.05 -0.87 -3.97
CA ARG A 206 -15.98 0.21 -4.30
C ARG A 206 -16.48 1.03 -3.10
N PRO A 207 -16.81 0.45 -1.93
CA PRO A 207 -17.19 1.22 -0.75
C PRO A 207 -16.11 2.22 -0.31
N GLY A 208 -14.84 1.82 -0.31
CA GLY A 208 -13.73 2.71 0.02
C GLY A 208 -13.54 3.80 -1.03
N ARG A 209 -13.57 3.43 -2.32
CA ARG A 209 -13.41 4.37 -3.43
C ARG A 209 -14.53 5.41 -3.47
N LEU A 210 -15.74 5.03 -3.07
CA LEU A 210 -16.87 5.94 -2.96
C LEU A 210 -16.64 7.02 -1.90
N LEU A 211 -16.03 6.67 -0.77
CA LEU A 211 -15.66 7.66 0.27
C LEU A 211 -14.62 8.66 -0.27
N VAL A 212 -13.68 8.20 -1.10
CA VAL A 212 -12.71 9.09 -1.79
C VAL A 212 -13.43 10.04 -2.73
N VAL A 213 -14.30 9.53 -3.61
CA VAL A 213 -15.07 10.35 -4.57
C VAL A 213 -15.96 11.37 -3.86
N MET A 214 -16.59 10.99 -2.75
CA MET A 214 -17.36 11.92 -1.92
C MET A 214 -16.48 13.06 -1.37
N ALA A 215 -15.29 12.74 -0.87
CA ALA A 215 -14.37 13.73 -0.33
C ALA A 215 -13.93 14.75 -1.40
N VAL A 216 -13.54 14.27 -2.59
CA VAL A 216 -13.17 15.16 -3.70
C VAL A 216 -14.38 15.89 -4.30
N ALA A 217 -15.58 15.31 -4.24
CA ALA A 217 -16.81 15.98 -4.69
C ALA A 217 -17.18 17.17 -3.81
N TRP A 218 -16.96 17.10 -2.48
CA TRP A 218 -17.13 18.26 -1.59
C TRP A 218 -16.16 19.39 -1.92
N TYR A 219 -14.92 19.04 -2.26
CA TYR A 219 -13.93 20.02 -2.71
C TYR A 219 -14.30 20.61 -4.08
N ALA A 220 -14.69 19.78 -5.04
CA ALA A 220 -15.10 20.22 -6.37
C ALA A 220 -16.38 21.08 -6.36
N ALA A 221 -17.30 20.81 -5.42
CA ALA A 221 -18.51 21.61 -5.22
C ALA A 221 -18.23 23.00 -4.60
N SER A 222 -17.00 23.28 -4.17
CA SER A 222 -16.59 24.57 -3.64
C SER A 222 -16.15 25.56 -4.74
N ASP A 223 -15.59 26.71 -4.35
CA ASP A 223 -15.10 27.73 -5.27
C ASP A 223 -13.73 27.43 -5.92
N PHE A 224 -13.08 26.33 -5.52
CA PHE A 224 -11.75 25.97 -6.02
C PHE A 224 -11.75 25.34 -7.42
N VAL A 225 -12.82 24.64 -7.80
CA VAL A 225 -12.96 24.02 -9.13
C VAL A 225 -13.96 24.80 -9.96
N ARG A 226 -13.54 25.19 -11.18
CA ARG A 226 -14.35 26.01 -12.11
C ARG A 226 -14.71 25.29 -13.39
N ASN A 227 -14.06 24.17 -13.70
CA ASN A 227 -14.36 23.39 -14.88
C ASN A 227 -15.56 22.48 -14.62
N PRO A 228 -16.70 22.68 -15.31
CA PRO A 228 -17.89 21.84 -15.11
C PRO A 228 -17.66 20.38 -15.51
N ALA A 229 -16.69 20.09 -16.39
CA ALA A 229 -16.39 18.72 -16.80
C ALA A 229 -15.95 17.83 -15.62
N VAL A 230 -15.21 18.39 -14.66
CA VAL A 230 -14.80 17.66 -13.44
C VAL A 230 -16.02 17.24 -12.62
N LEU A 231 -17.02 18.12 -12.51
CA LEU A 231 -18.27 17.80 -11.81
C LEU A 231 -19.08 16.76 -12.57
N ASP A 232 -19.13 16.83 -13.90
CA ASP A 232 -19.80 15.82 -14.73
C ASP A 232 -19.15 14.44 -14.58
N ASP A 233 -17.83 14.35 -14.52
CA ASP A 233 -17.12 13.08 -14.32
C ASP A 233 -17.39 12.47 -12.94
N LEU A 234 -17.43 13.29 -11.89
CA LEU A 234 -17.79 12.87 -10.54
C LEU A 234 -19.25 12.41 -10.46
N ILE A 235 -20.18 13.19 -11.01
CA ILE A 235 -21.61 12.85 -11.06
C ILE A 235 -21.79 11.52 -11.80
N SER A 236 -21.17 11.36 -12.96
CA SER A 236 -21.22 10.14 -13.77
C SER A 236 -20.69 8.91 -12.99
N ALA A 237 -19.60 9.06 -12.25
CA ALA A 237 -19.06 7.98 -11.41
C ALA A 237 -20.04 7.57 -10.28
N LEU A 238 -20.68 8.55 -9.62
CA LEU A 238 -21.66 8.31 -8.57
C LEU A 238 -22.94 7.67 -9.11
N GLU A 239 -23.47 8.17 -10.23
CA GLU A 239 -24.65 7.62 -10.91
C GLU A 239 -24.44 6.19 -11.38
N THR A 240 -23.24 5.85 -11.85
CA THR A 240 -22.89 4.48 -12.25
C THR A 240 -22.77 3.57 -11.03
N THR A 241 -22.37 4.11 -9.87
CA THR A 241 -22.13 3.33 -8.65
C THR A 241 -23.40 3.03 -7.86
N LEU A 242 -24.30 4.01 -7.71
CA LEU A 242 -25.52 3.91 -6.90
C LEU A 242 -26.40 2.67 -7.18
N PRO A 243 -26.62 2.24 -8.44
CA PRO A 243 -27.40 1.05 -8.75
C PRO A 243 -26.90 -0.23 -8.06
N HIS A 244 -25.61 -0.31 -7.73
CA HIS A 244 -25.06 -1.46 -7.02
C HIS A 244 -25.56 -1.60 -5.57
N TYR A 245 -26.19 -0.55 -5.02
CA TYR A 245 -26.71 -0.52 -3.65
C TYR A 245 -28.23 -0.39 -3.58
N ALA A 246 -28.94 -0.41 -4.72
CA ALA A 246 -30.37 -0.11 -4.79
C ALA A 246 -31.25 -1.02 -3.91
N ASP A 247 -30.88 -2.30 -3.77
CA ASP A 247 -31.61 -3.29 -2.98
C ASP A 247 -30.99 -3.55 -1.59
N ALA A 248 -30.02 -2.73 -1.19
CA ALA A 248 -29.33 -2.94 0.08
C ALA A 248 -30.27 -2.77 1.27
N ARG A 249 -30.09 -3.67 2.25
CA ARG A 249 -30.77 -3.60 3.54
C ARG A 249 -29.73 -3.60 4.63
N CYS A 250 -30.01 -2.87 5.69
CA CYS A 250 -29.13 -2.76 6.84
C CYS A 250 -29.86 -3.23 8.10
N THR A 251 -29.13 -3.92 8.98
CA THR A 251 -29.58 -4.34 10.31
C THR A 251 -28.87 -3.60 11.45
N HIS A 252 -28.02 -2.63 11.13
CA HIS A 252 -27.31 -1.82 12.12
C HIS A 252 -28.28 -0.81 12.75
N ASP A 253 -28.22 -0.67 14.08
CA ASP A 253 -29.02 0.33 14.80
C ASP A 253 -28.52 1.77 14.55
N ARG A 254 -27.26 1.92 14.12
CA ARG A 254 -26.62 3.20 13.80
C ARG A 254 -25.58 3.04 12.70
N HIS A 255 -25.39 4.11 11.94
CA HIS A 255 -24.26 4.27 11.03
C HIS A 255 -23.30 5.34 11.56
N PRO A 256 -21.98 5.10 11.54
CA PRO A 256 -20.99 6.13 11.77
C PRO A 256 -21.22 7.31 10.85
N ALA A 257 -21.09 8.53 11.38
CA ALA A 257 -21.01 9.70 10.52
C ALA A 257 -19.68 9.65 9.76
N PRO A 258 -19.66 10.01 8.46
CA PRO A 258 -18.40 10.13 7.74
C PRO A 258 -17.49 11.17 8.42
N PRO A 259 -16.16 11.06 8.25
CA PRO A 259 -15.26 12.10 8.72
C PRO A 259 -15.70 13.47 8.20
N ARG A 260 -15.75 14.48 9.09
CA ARG A 260 -16.18 15.85 8.75
C ARG A 260 -15.18 16.63 7.91
N SER A 261 -13.99 16.06 7.71
CA SER A 261 -12.87 16.66 6.98
C SER A 261 -12.70 15.86 5.69
N GLY A 262 -12.69 16.55 4.54
CA GLY A 262 -12.40 15.96 3.24
C GLY A 262 -11.12 15.11 3.25
N PRO A 263 -9.96 15.65 3.70
CA PRO A 263 -8.73 14.89 3.86
C PRO A 263 -8.88 13.58 4.65
N ASN A 264 -9.60 13.62 5.79
CA ASN A 264 -9.79 12.41 6.60
C ASN A 264 -10.74 11.40 5.93
N ALA A 265 -11.75 11.87 5.20
CA ALA A 265 -12.66 11.02 4.44
C ALA A 265 -11.93 10.34 3.26
N ALA A 266 -11.08 11.07 2.54
CA ALA A 266 -10.21 10.54 1.51
C ALA A 266 -9.23 9.50 2.07
N ALA A 267 -8.53 9.82 3.17
CA ALA A 267 -7.58 8.91 3.79
C ALA A 267 -8.24 7.59 4.24
N LEU A 268 -9.41 7.70 4.89
CA LEU A 268 -10.20 6.52 5.26
C LEU A 268 -10.66 5.75 4.02
N GLY A 269 -11.12 6.45 2.98
CA GLY A 269 -11.55 5.84 1.72
C GLY A 269 -10.44 5.02 1.06
N ILE A 270 -9.23 5.58 0.89
CA ILE A 270 -8.08 4.88 0.33
C ILE A 270 -7.73 3.65 1.15
N LYS A 271 -7.65 3.78 2.49
CA LYS A 271 -7.40 2.64 3.39
C LYS A 271 -8.46 1.54 3.22
N LEU A 272 -9.73 1.89 3.16
CA LEU A 272 -10.81 0.90 3.05
C LEU A 272 -10.99 0.32 1.64
N SER A 273 -10.32 0.90 0.64
CA SER A 273 -10.33 0.44 -0.76
C SER A 273 -9.41 -0.76 -1.03
N SER A 274 -8.80 -1.34 0.01
CA SER A 274 -7.97 -2.54 -0.13
C SER A 274 -8.23 -3.54 0.99
N PRO A 275 -8.08 -4.87 0.75
CA PRO A 275 -8.19 -5.88 1.79
C PRO A 275 -7.24 -5.62 2.98
N ALA A 276 -6.00 -5.25 2.70
CA ALA A 276 -4.98 -5.02 3.71
C ALA A 276 -5.24 -3.75 4.53
N GLY A 277 -5.70 -2.66 3.90
CA GLY A 277 -6.11 -1.47 4.64
C GLY A 277 -7.36 -1.68 5.50
N ARG A 278 -8.30 -2.54 5.07
CA ARG A 278 -9.41 -3.02 5.91
C ARG A 278 -8.89 -3.85 7.10
N ALA A 279 -7.91 -4.73 6.90
CA ALA A 279 -7.29 -5.48 8.00
C ALA A 279 -6.56 -4.57 9.00
N LEU A 280 -5.85 -3.53 8.51
CA LEU A 280 -5.25 -2.49 9.35
C LEU A 280 -6.29 -1.71 10.15
N HIS A 281 -7.44 -1.38 9.54
CA HIS A 281 -8.54 -0.72 10.25
C HIS A 281 -9.08 -1.58 11.39
N GLU A 282 -9.22 -2.88 11.15
CA GLU A 282 -9.78 -3.83 12.10
C GLU A 282 -8.83 -4.15 13.27
N ARG A 283 -7.51 -3.96 13.08
CA ARG A 283 -6.53 -4.04 14.18
C ARG A 283 -6.68 -2.88 15.18
N ASP A 284 -7.17 -1.72 14.73
CA ASP A 284 -7.37 -0.52 15.56
C ASP A 284 -8.82 -0.37 16.06
N ARG A 285 -9.60 -1.47 16.11
CA ARG A 285 -11.03 -1.49 16.50
C ARG A 285 -11.36 -0.85 17.85
N THR A 286 -10.39 -0.67 18.76
CA THR A 286 -10.63 0.02 20.03
C THR A 286 -10.74 1.54 19.87
N ARG A 287 -10.29 2.08 18.74
CA ARG A 287 -10.25 3.52 18.42
C ARG A 287 -11.08 3.88 17.19
N THR A 288 -11.60 2.88 16.46
CA THR A 288 -12.31 3.07 15.19
C THR A 288 -13.73 2.49 15.21
N ASP A 289 -14.59 3.02 14.35
CA ASP A 289 -15.91 2.43 14.15
C ASP A 289 -15.82 1.07 13.44
N PRO A 290 -16.76 0.14 13.70
CA PRO A 290 -16.77 -1.19 13.08
C PRO A 290 -16.82 -1.13 11.55
N LEU A 291 -16.00 -1.96 10.90
CA LEU A 291 -15.87 -1.98 9.45
C LEU A 291 -17.21 -2.26 8.73
N ASP A 292 -18.03 -3.16 9.27
CA ASP A 292 -19.33 -3.51 8.69
C ASP A 292 -20.32 -2.32 8.70
N GLN A 293 -20.19 -1.42 9.69
CA GLN A 293 -21.00 -0.21 9.75
C GLN A 293 -20.47 0.88 8.80
N LEU A 294 -19.14 1.03 8.70
CA LEU A 294 -18.49 2.00 7.80
C LEU A 294 -18.73 1.67 6.32
N LEU A 295 -18.76 0.38 5.99
CA LEU A 295 -18.96 -0.10 4.62
C LEU A 295 -20.43 -0.43 4.33
N CYS A 296 -21.36 -0.05 5.21
CA CYS A 296 -22.79 -0.33 5.03
C CYS A 296 -23.31 0.35 3.76
N PRO A 297 -23.83 -0.40 2.76
CA PRO A 297 -24.31 0.17 1.51
C PRO A 297 -25.45 1.18 1.68
N VAL A 298 -26.29 1.01 2.70
CA VAL A 298 -27.39 1.95 3.01
C VAL A 298 -26.82 3.31 3.46
N ALA A 299 -25.86 3.29 4.39
CA ALA A 299 -25.19 4.51 4.85
C ALA A 299 -24.47 5.20 3.69
N LEU A 300 -23.73 4.43 2.88
CA LEU A 300 -23.00 4.95 1.73
C LEU A 300 -23.93 5.56 0.67
N THR A 301 -25.12 4.99 0.45
CA THR A 301 -26.12 5.54 -0.47
C THR A 301 -26.61 6.92 -0.01
N GLU A 302 -26.87 7.09 1.28
CA GLU A 302 -27.28 8.39 1.83
C GLU A 302 -26.21 9.46 1.60
N ILE A 303 -24.95 9.15 1.96
CA ILE A 303 -23.86 10.12 1.83
C ILE A 303 -23.54 10.42 0.35
N THR A 304 -23.67 9.42 -0.52
CA THR A 304 -23.50 9.58 -1.97
C THR A 304 -24.53 10.54 -2.55
N ASN A 305 -25.80 10.41 -2.15
CA ASN A 305 -26.85 11.31 -2.62
C ASN A 305 -26.62 12.76 -2.16
N ASP A 306 -26.06 12.96 -0.96
CA ASP A 306 -25.68 14.30 -0.48
C ASP A 306 -24.56 14.92 -1.31
N ALA A 307 -23.49 14.14 -1.59
CA ALA A 307 -22.39 14.58 -2.44
C ALA A 307 -22.88 14.91 -3.86
N MET A 308 -23.71 14.04 -4.44
CA MET A 308 -24.28 14.23 -5.78
C MET A 308 -25.13 15.51 -5.87
N ARG A 309 -25.98 15.78 -4.87
CA ARG A 309 -26.77 17.03 -4.82
C ARG A 309 -25.89 18.28 -4.79
N ALA A 310 -24.81 18.25 -4.02
CA ALA A 310 -23.85 19.35 -3.96
C ALA A 310 -23.16 19.57 -5.31
N SER A 311 -22.68 18.50 -5.95
CA SER A 311 -22.02 18.58 -7.27
C SER A 311 -22.95 19.07 -8.37
N VAL A 312 -24.20 18.59 -8.41
CA VAL A 312 -25.20 19.03 -9.40
C VAL A 312 -25.52 20.52 -9.21
N GLY A 313 -25.76 20.95 -7.97
CA GLY A 313 -26.02 22.36 -7.68
C GLY A 313 -24.87 23.25 -8.11
N ARG A 314 -23.61 22.85 -7.83
CA ARG A 314 -22.44 23.60 -8.27
C ARG A 314 -22.30 23.65 -9.80
N ARG A 315 -22.54 22.54 -10.49
CA ARG A 315 -22.47 22.49 -11.95
C ARG A 315 -23.45 23.46 -12.59
N GLU A 316 -24.67 23.54 -12.06
CA GLU A 316 -25.70 24.48 -12.54
C GLU A 316 -25.30 25.95 -12.33
N GLU A 317 -24.53 26.28 -11.29
CA GLU A 317 -24.01 27.64 -11.06
C GLU A 317 -22.90 28.05 -12.05
N LEU A 318 -22.17 27.09 -12.59
CA LEU A 318 -21.05 27.33 -13.53
C LEU A 318 -21.51 27.49 -14.99
N HIS A 319 -22.78 27.19 -15.29
CA HIS A 319 -23.40 27.32 -16.62
C HIS A 319 -24.20 28.62 -16.76
#